data_AF-A0A851ERA0-F1
#
_entry.id   AF-A0A851ERA0-F1
#
_cell.length_a   1.000
_cell.length_b   1.000
_cell.length_c   1.000
_cell.angle_alpha   90.00
_cell.angle_beta   90.00
_cell.angle_gamma   90.00
#
_symmetry.space_group_name_H-M   'P 1'
#
loop_
_entity.id
_entity.type
_entity.pdbx_description
1 polymer ?
#
loop_
_entity_poly.entity_id
_entity_poly.type
_entity_poly.pdbx_seq_one_letter_code
_entity_poly.pdbx_strand_id
1 'polypeptide(L)'
;SALELVPFGIKPLLRRAAAYEALERYSLAYVDYKTALQVDGSVQAAHDGVNRMTKALLEKDGVNWRQKLPPIPTVPVSAQMRWSIPSAQAPGANTPPATAPQGEPDQSAASMERARILKEEGNELVKKGNHKKAVEKYSESLKLNKECATYTNRALCYLTLRQYKEAAQDCTEALKLDPKNVKALYRRAQALKELKDYKSSIADIKSLLKTEPKNTAALRLLQELNRA
;
A
#
# COMPACT_ATOMS: atom_id res chain seq x y z
N SER A 1 25.23 -17.14 -25.30
CA SER A 1 24.54 -17.51 -24.03
C SER A 1 23.03 -17.34 -24.17
N ALA A 2 22.19 -18.14 -23.50
CA ALA A 2 20.72 -18.22 -23.71
C ALA A 2 19.91 -16.90 -23.70
N LEU A 3 20.50 -15.80 -23.23
CA LEU A 3 19.94 -14.43 -23.26
C LEU A 3 20.10 -13.71 -24.61
N GLU A 4 20.98 -14.18 -25.50
CA GLU A 4 21.10 -13.65 -26.87
C GLU A 4 19.94 -14.10 -27.76
N LEU A 5 19.24 -15.18 -27.38
CA LEU A 5 18.12 -15.75 -28.13
C LEU A 5 16.76 -15.31 -27.58
N VAL A 6 16.65 -15.04 -26.27
CA VAL A 6 15.41 -14.57 -25.63
C VAL A 6 15.75 -13.54 -24.55
N PRO A 7 15.64 -12.23 -24.83
CA PRO A 7 16.13 -11.17 -23.95
C PRO A 7 15.41 -11.04 -22.59
N PHE A 8 14.35 -11.82 -22.33
CA PHE A 8 13.55 -11.74 -21.10
C PHE A 8 13.00 -13.10 -20.63
N GLY A 9 13.73 -14.19 -20.86
CA GLY A 9 13.32 -15.51 -20.37
C GLY A 9 13.45 -15.61 -18.85
N ILE A 10 12.37 -15.96 -18.13
CA ILE A 10 12.37 -16.12 -16.66
C ILE A 10 13.45 -17.12 -16.22
N LYS A 11 13.52 -18.30 -16.84
CA LYS A 11 14.51 -19.34 -16.49
C LYS A 11 15.97 -18.88 -16.69
N PRO A 12 16.36 -18.30 -17.85
CA PRO A 12 17.67 -17.67 -18.01
C PRO A 12 17.98 -16.57 -16.99
N LEU A 13 17.01 -15.70 -16.68
CA LEU A 13 17.18 -14.61 -15.71
C LEU A 13 17.44 -15.16 -14.30
N LEU A 14 16.64 -16.13 -13.84
CA LEU A 14 16.84 -16.76 -12.54
C LEU A 14 18.18 -17.50 -12.45
N ARG A 15 18.59 -18.19 -13.53
CA ARG A 15 19.89 -18.88 -13.57
C ARG A 15 21.05 -17.88 -13.51
N ARG A 16 20.96 -16.76 -14.21
CA ARG A 16 21.99 -15.70 -14.17
C ARG A 16 22.02 -15.02 -12.80
N ALA A 17 20.86 -14.75 -12.20
CA ALA A 17 20.75 -14.19 -10.85
C ALA A 17 21.42 -15.08 -9.80
N ALA A 18 21.16 -16.39 -9.84
CA ALA A 18 21.79 -17.36 -8.94
C ALA A 18 23.32 -17.44 -9.14
N ALA A 19 23.81 -17.32 -10.38
CA ALA A 19 25.24 -17.25 -10.65
C ALA A 19 25.87 -15.96 -10.08
N TYR A 20 25.19 -14.81 -10.16
CA TYR A 20 25.65 -13.58 -9.53
C TYR A 20 25.62 -13.64 -7.99
N GLU A 21 24.63 -14.34 -7.42
CA GLU A 21 24.54 -14.61 -5.98
C GLU A 21 25.76 -15.43 -5.50
N ALA A 22 26.14 -16.49 -6.23
CA ALA A 22 27.32 -17.29 -5.92
C ALA A 22 28.65 -16.53 -6.08
N LEU A 23 28.66 -15.45 -6.87
CA LEU A 23 29.82 -14.58 -7.08
C LEU A 23 29.79 -13.32 -6.19
N GLU A 24 28.87 -13.25 -5.22
CA GLU A 24 28.66 -12.09 -4.33
C GLU A 24 28.40 -10.76 -5.06
N ARG A 25 27.93 -10.84 -6.30
CA ARG A 25 27.55 -9.68 -7.13
C ARG A 25 26.09 -9.32 -6.88
N TYR A 26 25.77 -9.01 -5.62
CA TYR A 26 24.40 -8.85 -5.12
C TYR A 26 23.59 -7.79 -5.88
N SER A 27 24.22 -6.68 -6.29
CA SER A 27 23.54 -5.63 -7.06
C SER A 27 23.03 -6.14 -8.41
N LEU A 28 23.79 -7.00 -9.09
CA LEU A 28 23.40 -7.58 -10.39
C LEU A 28 22.39 -8.72 -10.23
N ALA A 29 22.56 -9.54 -9.20
CA ALA A 29 21.57 -10.55 -8.84
C ALA A 29 20.20 -9.93 -8.54
N TYR A 30 20.20 -8.82 -7.78
CA TYR A 30 18.98 -8.07 -7.46
C TYR A 30 18.27 -7.55 -8.71
N VAL A 31 19.02 -7.00 -9.67
CA VAL A 31 18.47 -6.53 -10.94
C VAL A 31 17.80 -7.68 -11.70
N ASP A 32 18.47 -8.83 -11.85
CA ASP A 32 17.92 -9.96 -12.57
C ASP A 32 16.65 -10.56 -11.93
N TYR A 33 16.61 -10.66 -10.59
CA TYR A 33 15.40 -11.08 -9.89
C TYR A 33 14.24 -10.08 -10.06
N LYS A 34 14.54 -8.77 -10.03
CA LYS A 34 13.53 -7.74 -10.31
C LYS A 34 13.05 -7.77 -11.75
N THR A 35 13.93 -8.01 -12.71
CA THR A 35 13.57 -8.18 -14.12
C THR A 35 12.68 -9.42 -14.30
N ALA A 36 12.97 -10.53 -13.61
CA ALA A 36 12.10 -11.71 -13.64
C ALA A 36 10.67 -11.41 -13.10
N LEU A 37 10.55 -10.63 -12.03
CA LEU A 37 9.26 -10.19 -11.48
C LEU A 37 8.50 -9.22 -12.39
N GLN A 38 9.21 -8.45 -13.23
CA GLN A 38 8.57 -7.62 -14.26
C GLN A 38 8.00 -8.45 -15.41
N VAL A 39 8.56 -9.64 -15.67
CA VAL A 39 8.03 -10.59 -16.67
C VAL A 39 6.83 -11.34 -16.07
N ASP A 40 6.98 -11.86 -14.85
CA ASP A 40 5.92 -12.57 -14.13
C ASP A 40 6.04 -12.33 -12.62
N GLY A 41 5.05 -11.64 -12.06
CA GLY A 41 4.99 -11.28 -10.64
C GLY A 41 4.67 -12.45 -9.71
N SER A 42 4.28 -13.62 -10.22
CA SER A 42 3.92 -14.80 -9.42
C SER A 42 5.12 -15.67 -9.01
N VAL A 43 6.29 -15.43 -9.61
CA VAL A 43 7.49 -16.25 -9.46
C VAL A 43 8.07 -16.15 -8.04
N GLN A 44 7.79 -17.14 -7.19
CA GLN A 44 8.22 -17.17 -5.80
C GLN A 44 9.75 -17.11 -5.63
N ALA A 45 10.49 -17.86 -6.46
CA ALA A 45 11.96 -17.85 -6.43
C ALA A 45 12.56 -16.45 -6.64
N ALA A 46 11.88 -15.59 -7.40
CA ALA A 46 12.31 -14.22 -7.63
C ALA A 46 12.00 -13.31 -6.44
N HIS A 47 10.85 -13.47 -5.77
CA HIS A 47 10.53 -12.78 -4.51
C HIS A 47 11.53 -13.14 -3.41
N ASP A 48 11.83 -14.43 -3.25
CA ASP A 48 12.80 -14.91 -2.26
C ASP A 48 14.21 -14.37 -2.56
N GLY A 49 14.61 -14.38 -3.82
CA GLY A 49 15.86 -13.80 -4.29
C GLY A 49 15.98 -12.31 -3.96
N VAL A 50 14.96 -11.51 -4.29
CA VAL A 50 14.92 -10.07 -3.96
C VAL A 50 15.07 -9.82 -2.46
N ASN A 51 14.37 -10.60 -1.62
CA ASN A 51 14.44 -10.47 -0.17
C ASN A 51 15.83 -10.81 0.37
N ARG A 52 16.46 -11.89 -0.12
CA ARG A 52 17.84 -12.23 0.24
C ARG A 52 18.82 -11.14 -0.18
N MET A 53 18.75 -10.69 -1.43
CA MET A 53 19.68 -9.68 -1.95
C MET A 53 19.52 -8.34 -1.24
N THR A 54 18.29 -7.97 -0.87
CA THR A 54 18.01 -6.75 -0.09
C THR A 54 18.74 -6.77 1.26
N LYS A 55 18.74 -7.91 1.96
CA LYS A 55 19.46 -8.05 3.23
C LYS A 55 20.97 -7.97 3.04
N ALA A 56 21.52 -8.71 2.07
CA ALA A 56 22.95 -8.70 1.77
C ALA A 56 23.46 -7.32 1.35
N LEU A 57 22.68 -6.58 0.55
CA LEU A 57 23.01 -5.22 0.13
C LEU A 57 22.91 -4.21 1.28
N LEU A 58 21.92 -4.36 2.16
CA LEU A 58 21.80 -3.52 3.35
C LEU A 58 22.97 -3.73 4.33
N GLU A 59 23.43 -4.97 4.47
CA GLU A 59 24.59 -5.31 5.32
C GLU A 59 25.90 -4.76 4.74
N LYS A 60 26.09 -4.86 3.42
CA LYS A 60 27.31 -4.41 2.73
C LYS A 60 27.39 -2.89 2.57
N ASP A 61 26.30 -2.26 2.16
CA ASP A 61 26.29 -0.87 1.68
C ASP A 61 25.43 0.07 2.57
N GLY A 62 24.81 -0.45 3.63
CA GLY A 62 23.96 0.32 4.53
C GLY A 62 22.72 0.88 3.84
N VAL A 63 22.09 1.89 4.43
CA VAL A 63 20.83 2.50 3.92
C VAL A 63 20.93 3.07 2.49
N ASN A 64 22.15 3.31 1.99
CA ASN A 64 22.41 3.88 0.67
C ASN A 64 22.61 2.82 -0.43
N TRP A 65 22.44 1.54 -0.13
CA TRP A 65 22.66 0.45 -1.08
C TRP A 65 21.89 0.62 -2.40
N ARG A 66 20.69 1.23 -2.35
CA ARG A 66 19.85 1.50 -3.52
C ARG A 66 20.48 2.49 -4.50
N GLN A 67 21.28 3.44 -4.02
CA GLN A 67 21.95 4.44 -4.87
C GLN A 67 23.10 3.82 -5.68
N LYS A 68 23.60 2.64 -5.26
CA LYS A 68 24.69 1.91 -5.91
C LYS A 68 24.21 0.84 -6.90
N LEU A 69 22.89 0.73 -7.10
CA LEU A 69 22.32 -0.27 -8.01
C LEU A 69 22.50 0.17 -9.47
N PRO A 70 22.85 -0.77 -10.38
CA PRO A 70 22.74 -0.51 -11.81
C PRO A 70 21.27 -0.34 -12.22
N PRO A 71 21.00 0.40 -13.31
CA PRO A 71 19.63 0.62 -13.78
C PRO A 71 18.97 -0.71 -14.13
N ILE A 72 17.73 -0.89 -13.67
CA ILE A 72 16.95 -2.11 -13.95
C ILE A 72 16.44 -1.99 -15.40
N PRO A 73 16.71 -2.98 -16.27
CA PRO A 73 16.22 -2.94 -17.64
C PRO A 73 14.70 -3.00 -17.66
N THR A 74 14.07 -2.11 -18.42
CA THR A 74 12.62 -2.08 -18.62
C THR A 74 12.21 -3.26 -19.51
N VAL A 75 11.35 -4.13 -18.98
CA VAL A 75 10.81 -5.26 -19.75
C VAL A 75 9.63 -4.76 -20.60
N PRO A 76 9.67 -4.88 -21.94
CA PRO A 76 8.54 -4.47 -22.78
C PRO A 76 7.34 -5.39 -22.55
N VAL A 77 6.12 -4.85 -22.69
CA VAL A 77 4.86 -5.60 -22.49
C VAL A 77 4.76 -6.86 -23.36
N SER A 78 5.41 -6.84 -24.54
CA SER A 78 5.52 -8.00 -25.43
C SER A 78 6.27 -9.19 -24.81
N ALA A 79 7.20 -8.94 -23.89
CA ALA A 79 7.91 -9.98 -23.14
C ALA A 79 7.09 -10.53 -21.97
N GLN A 80 6.19 -9.71 -21.40
CA GLN A 80 5.23 -10.12 -20.36
C GLN A 80 4.16 -11.07 -20.96
N MET A 81 3.60 -10.71 -22.12
CA MET A 81 2.57 -11.49 -22.81
C MET A 81 3.08 -12.79 -23.47
N ARG A 82 4.37 -12.87 -23.80
CA ARG A 82 4.99 -14.05 -24.47
C ARG A 82 4.83 -15.36 -23.69
N TRP A 83 4.56 -15.29 -22.39
CA TRP A 83 4.43 -16.45 -21.51
C TRP A 83 3.03 -16.62 -20.91
N SER A 84 2.07 -15.79 -21.31
CA SER A 84 0.68 -15.82 -20.81
C SER A 84 -0.31 -16.58 -21.71
N ILE A 85 0.14 -17.23 -22.78
CA ILE A 85 -0.76 -17.97 -23.70
C ILE A 85 -0.33 -19.44 -23.83
N PRO A 86 -1.18 -20.41 -23.47
CA PRO A 86 -1.11 -21.75 -24.05
C PRO A 86 -1.69 -21.70 -25.47
N SER A 87 -0.83 -21.91 -26.48
CA SER A 87 -1.12 -22.39 -27.84
C SER A 87 -2.38 -21.89 -28.59
N ALA A 88 -2.21 -21.04 -29.61
CA ALA A 88 -2.79 -21.22 -30.97
C ALA A 88 -2.51 -20.02 -31.92
N GLN A 89 -1.96 -20.36 -33.10
CA GLN A 89 -2.03 -19.75 -34.46
C GLN A 89 -2.09 -18.22 -34.74
N ALA A 90 -1.30 -17.86 -35.77
CA ALA A 90 -1.06 -16.55 -36.39
C ALA A 90 -2.11 -16.17 -37.47
N PRO A 91 -1.91 -15.15 -38.35
CA PRO A 91 -1.52 -13.73 -38.18
C PRO A 91 -2.52 -12.75 -38.87
N GLY A 92 -2.47 -11.45 -38.60
CA GLY A 92 -3.12 -10.47 -39.50
C GLY A 92 -3.25 -9.01 -39.03
N ALA A 93 -2.69 -8.12 -39.86
CA ALA A 93 -3.15 -6.77 -40.20
C ALA A 93 -2.97 -5.57 -39.23
N ASN A 94 -2.08 -4.67 -39.70
CA ASN A 94 -1.93 -3.23 -39.46
C ASN A 94 -3.12 -2.47 -38.87
N THR A 95 -2.84 -1.68 -37.82
CA THR A 95 -3.50 -0.40 -37.53
C THR A 95 -2.46 0.60 -36.99
N PRO A 96 -2.54 1.90 -37.35
CA PRO A 96 -1.52 2.91 -37.04
C PRO A 96 -1.56 3.32 -35.55
N PRO A 97 -0.47 3.89 -34.99
CA PRO A 97 -0.40 4.16 -33.56
C PRO A 97 -1.28 5.35 -33.19
N ALA A 98 -2.38 5.06 -32.49
CA ALA A 98 -3.08 6.06 -31.70
C ALA A 98 -2.22 6.35 -30.45
N THR A 99 -1.76 7.60 -30.38
CA THR A 99 -1.10 8.23 -29.25
C THR A 99 -1.88 7.98 -27.94
N ALA A 100 -1.31 7.23 -27.00
CA ALA A 100 -1.79 7.09 -25.62
C ALA A 100 -0.65 6.58 -24.71
N PRO A 101 -0.67 6.89 -23.41
CA PRO A 101 0.40 7.62 -22.74
C PRO A 101 1.51 6.74 -22.19
N GLN A 102 2.72 7.32 -22.12
CA GLN A 102 3.87 6.76 -21.43
C GLN A 102 3.49 6.41 -19.98
N GLY A 103 3.44 5.11 -19.66
CA GLY A 103 3.26 4.63 -18.30
C GLY A 103 4.57 4.70 -17.55
N GLU A 104 4.74 5.70 -16.68
CA GLU A 104 5.88 5.85 -15.78
C GLU A 104 5.90 4.76 -14.70
N PRO A 105 6.90 3.86 -14.68
CA PRO A 105 7.02 2.84 -13.65
C PRO A 105 8.08 3.27 -12.61
N ASP A 106 7.73 4.22 -11.73
CA ASP A 106 8.47 4.47 -10.47
C ASP A 106 7.70 5.36 -9.48
N GLN A 107 6.80 6.21 -9.97
CA GLN A 107 6.09 7.16 -9.12
C GLN A 107 5.15 6.49 -8.11
N SER A 108 4.45 5.40 -8.48
CA SER A 108 3.46 4.77 -7.59
C SER A 108 4.10 4.12 -6.35
N ALA A 109 5.24 3.43 -6.49
CA ALA A 109 5.94 2.82 -5.37
C ALA A 109 6.57 3.89 -4.45
N ALA A 110 7.19 4.92 -5.04
CA ALA A 110 7.71 6.06 -4.31
C ALA A 110 6.59 6.84 -3.57
N SER A 111 5.43 7.02 -4.21
CA SER A 111 4.25 7.64 -3.61
C SER A 111 3.70 6.83 -2.44
N MET A 112 3.64 5.50 -2.55
CA MET A 112 3.21 4.62 -1.45
C MET A 112 4.16 4.69 -0.25
N GLU A 113 5.48 4.67 -0.49
CA GLU A 113 6.46 4.79 0.57
C GLU A 113 6.41 6.17 1.22
N ARG A 114 6.27 7.23 0.42
CA ARG A 114 6.08 8.59 0.93
C ARG A 114 4.80 8.71 1.76
N ALA A 115 3.71 8.08 1.32
CA ALA A 115 2.46 8.05 2.10
C ALA A 115 2.66 7.38 3.46
N ARG A 116 3.44 6.28 3.50
CA ARG A 116 3.77 5.55 4.74
C ARG A 116 4.59 6.42 5.70
N ILE A 117 5.60 7.12 5.21
CA ILE A 117 6.42 8.05 6.01
C ILE A 117 5.55 9.17 6.60
N LEU A 118 4.72 9.80 5.78
CA LEU A 118 3.81 10.87 6.22
C LEU A 118 2.81 10.38 7.28
N LYS A 119 2.30 9.15 7.14
CA LYS A 119 1.45 8.53 8.17
C LYS A 119 2.20 8.38 9.48
N GLU A 120 3.45 7.93 9.45
CA GLU A 120 4.23 7.73 10.67
C GLU A 120 4.61 9.06 11.34
N GLU A 121 4.95 10.09 10.57
CA GLU A 121 5.12 11.44 11.10
C GLU A 121 3.84 11.95 11.79
N GLY A 122 2.68 11.70 11.19
CA GLY A 122 1.38 11.97 11.80
C GLY A 122 1.19 11.23 13.13
N ASN A 123 1.55 9.95 13.19
CA ASN A 123 1.47 9.14 14.42
C ASN A 123 2.35 9.73 15.55
N GLU A 124 3.58 10.14 15.22
CA GLU A 124 4.49 10.77 16.17
C GLU A 124 3.98 12.12 16.69
N LEU A 125 3.35 12.91 15.81
CA LEU A 125 2.72 14.17 16.21
C LEU A 125 1.53 13.95 17.14
N VAL A 126 0.74 12.89 16.94
CA VAL A 126 -0.34 12.50 17.86
C VAL A 126 0.22 12.13 19.24
N LYS A 127 1.32 11.36 19.31
CA LYS A 127 1.97 11.01 20.58
C LYS A 127 2.45 12.25 21.35
N LYS A 128 2.86 13.30 20.62
CA LYS A 128 3.25 14.61 21.17
C LYS A 128 2.08 15.55 21.47
N GLY A 129 0.83 15.11 21.24
CA GLY A 129 -0.38 15.93 21.43
C GLY A 129 -0.60 17.01 20.35
N ASN A 130 0.19 17.02 19.28
CA ASN A 130 0.07 18.02 18.22
C ASN A 130 -0.92 17.56 17.14
N HIS A 131 -2.20 17.56 17.49
CA HIS A 131 -3.27 17.02 16.64
C HIS A 131 -3.47 17.82 15.34
N LYS A 132 -3.26 19.15 15.34
CA LYS A 132 -3.39 19.97 14.12
C LYS A 132 -2.34 19.61 13.07
N LYS A 133 -1.06 19.54 13.45
CA LYS A 133 0.00 19.11 12.53
C LYS A 133 -0.14 17.66 12.10
N ALA A 134 -0.64 16.79 12.99
CA ALA A 134 -0.93 15.41 12.63
C ALA A 134 -1.98 15.30 11.52
N VAL A 135 -3.04 16.13 11.58
CA VAL A 135 -4.06 16.20 10.51
C VAL A 135 -3.44 16.59 9.17
N GLU A 136 -2.53 17.55 9.14
CA GLU A 136 -1.82 17.96 7.92
C GLU A 136 -1.06 16.78 7.30
N LYS A 137 -0.26 16.08 8.11
CA LYS A 137 0.53 14.91 7.67
C LYS A 137 -0.32 13.75 7.19
N TYR A 138 -1.40 13.42 7.89
CA TYR A 138 -2.34 12.41 7.41
C TYR A 138 -3.05 12.84 6.13
N SER A 139 -3.35 14.13 5.96
CA SER A 139 -3.97 14.65 4.74
C SER A 139 -3.04 14.54 3.54
N GLU A 140 -1.76 14.83 3.71
CA GLU A 140 -0.74 14.59 2.68
C GLU A 140 -0.59 13.10 2.36
N SER A 141 -0.57 12.24 3.39
CA SER A 141 -0.53 10.78 3.22
C SER A 141 -1.72 10.27 2.39
N LEU A 142 -2.94 10.71 2.72
CA LEU A 142 -4.18 10.30 2.05
C LEU A 142 -4.31 10.79 0.61
N LYS A 143 -3.59 11.87 0.23
CA LYS A 143 -3.50 12.31 -1.17
C LYS A 143 -2.68 11.33 -2.02
N LEU A 144 -1.70 10.65 -1.41
CA LEU A 144 -0.82 9.71 -2.07
C LEU A 144 -1.35 8.27 -2.03
N ASN A 145 -1.91 7.85 -0.89
CA ASN A 145 -2.50 6.53 -0.71
C ASN A 145 -3.68 6.57 0.26
N LYS A 146 -4.85 6.11 -0.21
CA LYS A 146 -6.05 6.00 0.62
C LYS A 146 -5.99 4.74 1.47
N GLU A 147 -5.88 4.90 2.79
CA GLU A 147 -5.73 3.78 3.72
C GLU A 147 -6.70 3.94 4.90
N CYS A 148 -7.38 2.84 5.26
CA CYS A 148 -8.35 2.81 6.36
C CYS A 148 -7.74 3.29 7.68
N ALA A 149 -6.52 2.85 8.01
CA ALA A 149 -5.82 3.23 9.23
C ALA A 149 -5.56 4.75 9.28
N THR A 150 -5.15 5.35 8.17
CA THR A 150 -4.84 6.79 8.09
C THR A 150 -6.09 7.64 8.25
N TYR A 151 -7.19 7.31 7.58
CA TYR A 151 -8.49 7.95 7.81
C TYR A 151 -8.92 7.84 9.26
N THR A 152 -8.83 6.64 9.84
CA THR A 152 -9.23 6.37 11.22
C THR A 152 -8.39 7.22 12.19
N ASN A 153 -7.07 7.32 11.99
CA ASN A 153 -6.18 8.12 12.82
C ASN A 153 -6.42 9.63 12.68
N ARG A 154 -6.67 10.13 11.46
CA ARG A 154 -7.02 11.54 11.25
C ARG A 154 -8.36 11.90 11.89
N ALA A 155 -9.35 11.00 11.83
CA ALA A 155 -10.62 11.16 12.53
C ALA A 155 -10.46 11.30 14.05
N LEU A 156 -9.51 10.58 14.66
CA LEU A 156 -9.20 10.74 16.08
C LEU A 156 -8.70 12.16 16.38
N CYS A 157 -7.80 12.70 15.57
CA CYS A 157 -7.33 14.08 15.73
C CYS A 157 -8.49 15.07 15.60
N TYR A 158 -9.37 14.88 14.61
CA TYR A 158 -10.55 15.71 14.44
C TYR A 158 -11.50 15.66 15.66
N LEU A 159 -11.72 14.48 16.25
CA LEU A 159 -12.47 14.36 17.52
C LEU A 159 -11.82 15.17 18.64
N THR A 160 -10.49 15.06 18.82
CA THR A 160 -9.77 15.83 19.85
C THR A 160 -9.84 17.34 19.60
N LEU A 161 -9.87 17.75 18.33
CA LEU A 161 -10.03 19.14 17.91
C LEU A 161 -11.49 19.61 17.88
N ARG A 162 -12.46 18.76 18.28
CA ARG A 162 -13.91 19.02 18.22
C ARG A 162 -14.45 19.31 16.81
N GLN A 163 -13.76 18.85 15.78
CA GLN A 163 -14.14 18.92 14.37
C GLN A 163 -14.96 17.68 14.00
N TYR A 164 -16.18 17.60 14.53
CA TYR A 164 -16.96 16.36 14.52
C TYR A 164 -17.47 15.98 13.12
N LYS A 165 -17.75 16.95 12.24
CA LYS A 165 -18.22 16.66 10.87
C LYS A 165 -17.11 15.98 10.06
N GLU A 166 -15.90 16.50 10.15
CA GLU A 166 -14.71 16.00 9.50
C GLU A 166 -14.33 14.61 10.05
N ALA A 167 -14.43 14.41 11.37
CA ALA A 167 -14.23 13.10 11.97
C ALA A 167 -15.23 12.05 11.45
N ALA A 168 -16.52 12.40 11.35
CA ALA A 168 -17.54 11.50 10.83
C ALA A 168 -17.34 11.17 9.35
N GLN A 169 -16.90 12.14 8.55
CA GLN A 169 -16.58 11.95 7.14
C GLN A 169 -15.38 11.00 6.98
N ASP A 170 -14.29 11.22 7.72
CA ASP A 170 -13.12 10.34 7.67
C ASP A 170 -13.43 8.91 8.09
N CYS A 171 -14.23 8.73 9.15
CA CYS A 171 -14.65 7.39 9.54
C CYS A 171 -15.55 6.75 8.48
N THR A 172 -16.35 7.53 7.75
CA THR A 172 -17.16 7.02 6.63
C THR A 172 -16.27 6.54 5.48
N GLU A 173 -15.21 7.28 5.13
CA GLU A 173 -14.24 6.82 4.14
C GLU A 173 -13.48 5.57 4.62
N ALA A 174 -13.10 5.51 5.90
CA ALA A 174 -12.50 4.31 6.49
C ALA A 174 -13.42 3.09 6.38
N LEU A 175 -14.71 3.25 6.68
CA LEU A 175 -15.70 2.17 6.63
C LEU A 175 -16.08 1.74 5.22
N LYS A 176 -15.84 2.58 4.19
CA LYS A 176 -15.91 2.13 2.78
C LYS A 176 -14.79 1.15 2.45
N LEU A 177 -13.61 1.32 3.06
CA LEU A 177 -12.45 0.45 2.86
C LEU A 177 -12.50 -0.82 3.73
N ASP A 178 -12.93 -0.67 4.98
CA ASP A 178 -13.12 -1.78 5.93
C ASP A 178 -14.43 -1.57 6.71
N PRO A 179 -15.55 -2.15 6.24
CA PRO A 179 -16.87 -1.98 6.86
C PRO A 179 -16.98 -2.49 8.31
N LYS A 180 -16.06 -3.36 8.74
CA LYS A 180 -16.07 -3.96 10.08
C LYS A 180 -15.05 -3.30 11.02
N ASN A 181 -14.44 -2.19 10.61
CA ASN A 181 -13.45 -1.52 11.42
C ASN A 181 -14.04 -0.97 12.72
N VAL A 182 -13.78 -1.68 13.83
CA VAL A 182 -14.27 -1.35 15.18
C VAL A 182 -13.90 0.08 15.58
N LYS A 183 -12.66 0.51 15.28
CA LYS A 183 -12.18 1.86 15.64
C LYS A 183 -12.91 2.94 14.86
N ALA A 184 -13.14 2.74 13.56
CA ALA A 184 -13.86 3.70 12.73
C ALA A 184 -15.35 3.78 13.12
N LEU A 185 -16.01 2.65 13.39
CA LEU A 185 -17.39 2.62 13.91
C LEU A 185 -17.50 3.38 15.23
N TYR A 186 -16.61 3.11 16.18
CA TYR A 186 -16.64 3.77 17.48
C TYR A 186 -16.41 5.29 17.36
N ARG A 187 -15.39 5.71 16.59
CA ARG A 187 -15.06 7.12 16.40
C ARG A 187 -16.16 7.87 15.66
N ARG A 188 -16.79 7.26 14.64
CA ARG A 188 -17.94 7.85 13.95
C ARG A 188 -19.12 8.01 14.88
N ALA A 189 -19.42 7.00 15.70
CA ALA A 189 -20.48 7.10 16.70
C ALA A 189 -20.23 8.22 17.72
N GLN A 190 -19.00 8.40 18.19
CA GLN A 190 -18.63 9.53 19.05
C GLN A 190 -18.88 10.88 18.36
N ALA A 191 -18.42 11.03 17.11
CA ALA A 191 -18.66 12.25 16.33
C ALA A 191 -20.15 12.52 16.12
N LEU A 192 -20.93 11.50 15.76
CA LEU A 192 -22.37 11.59 15.53
C LEU A 192 -23.13 11.94 16.81
N LYS A 193 -22.70 11.42 17.97
CA LYS A 193 -23.25 11.82 19.28
C LYS A 193 -23.11 13.33 19.49
N GLU A 194 -21.92 13.88 19.26
CA GLU A 194 -21.65 15.31 19.41
C GLU A 194 -22.42 16.16 18.38
N LEU A 195 -22.69 15.60 17.19
CA LEU A 195 -23.55 16.19 16.17
C LEU A 195 -25.06 15.99 16.44
N LYS A 196 -25.43 15.34 17.56
CA LYS A 196 -26.81 15.00 17.94
C LYS A 196 -27.54 14.06 16.98
N ASP A 197 -26.82 13.34 16.12
CA ASP A 197 -27.37 12.25 15.32
C ASP A 197 -27.26 10.93 16.10
N TYR A 198 -28.10 10.80 17.12
CA TYR A 198 -28.10 9.64 18.01
C TYR A 198 -28.55 8.37 17.29
N LYS A 199 -29.44 8.48 16.30
CA LYS A 199 -29.94 7.32 15.54
C LYS A 199 -28.81 6.64 14.78
N SER A 200 -28.01 7.42 14.03
CA SER A 200 -26.87 6.89 13.30
C SER A 200 -25.75 6.42 14.25
N SER A 201 -25.53 7.14 15.36
CA SER A 201 -24.56 6.74 16.39
C SER A 201 -24.88 5.37 17.01
N ILE A 202 -26.15 5.14 17.39
CA ILE A 202 -26.61 3.85 17.92
C ILE A 202 -26.44 2.73 16.89
N ALA A 203 -26.71 3.00 15.61
CA ALA A 203 -26.54 2.01 14.54
C ALA A 203 -25.07 1.55 14.42
N ASP A 204 -24.12 2.48 14.45
CA ASP A 204 -22.69 2.18 14.41
C ASP A 204 -22.24 1.38 15.64
N ILE A 205 -22.70 1.75 16.84
CA ILE A 205 -22.36 1.02 18.06
C ILE A 205 -22.97 -0.38 18.09
N LYS A 206 -24.19 -0.56 17.59
CA LYS A 206 -24.77 -1.90 17.42
C LYS A 206 -23.97 -2.74 16.42
N SER A 207 -23.49 -2.14 15.34
CA SER A 207 -22.62 -2.83 14.37
C SER A 207 -21.29 -3.24 15.02
N LEU A 208 -20.69 -2.35 15.81
CA LEU A 208 -19.47 -2.62 16.56
C LEU A 208 -19.66 -3.80 17.52
N LEU A 209 -20.74 -3.79 18.31
CA LEU A 209 -21.03 -4.83 19.29
C LEU A 209 -21.36 -6.20 18.67
N LYS A 210 -21.73 -6.26 17.39
CA LYS A 210 -21.81 -7.56 16.67
C LYS A 210 -20.43 -8.20 16.50
N THR A 211 -19.39 -7.38 16.30
CA THR A 211 -18.01 -7.84 16.17
C THR A 211 -17.35 -8.04 17.54
N GLU A 212 -17.56 -7.11 18.47
CA GLU A 212 -17.00 -7.15 19.82
C GLU A 212 -18.10 -7.00 20.90
N PRO A 213 -18.83 -8.08 21.24
CA PRO A 213 -19.98 -7.99 22.16
C PRO A 213 -19.62 -7.52 23.57
N LYS A 214 -18.35 -7.70 23.99
CA LYS A 214 -17.85 -7.36 25.33
C LYS A 214 -17.11 -6.01 25.37
N ASN A 215 -17.19 -5.20 24.31
CA ASN A 215 -16.53 -3.91 24.27
C ASN A 215 -17.19 -2.93 25.27
N THR A 216 -16.53 -2.69 26.40
CA THR A 216 -17.07 -1.89 27.50
C THR A 216 -17.29 -0.43 27.13
N ALA A 217 -16.42 0.14 26.29
CA ALA A 217 -16.55 1.51 25.82
C ALA A 217 -17.78 1.69 24.93
N ALA A 218 -18.01 0.75 24.00
CA ALA A 218 -19.19 0.73 23.15
C ALA A 218 -20.49 0.53 23.96
N LEU A 219 -20.50 -0.38 24.94
CA LEU A 219 -21.66 -0.59 25.82
C LEU A 219 -22.00 0.67 26.64
N ARG A 220 -21.00 1.34 27.20
CA ARG A 220 -21.20 2.61 27.92
C ARG A 220 -21.78 3.70 27.01
N LEU A 221 -21.21 3.86 25.82
CA LEU A 221 -21.70 4.84 24.86
C LEU A 221 -23.12 4.54 24.39
N LEU A 222 -23.48 3.26 24.19
CA LEU A 222 -24.85 2.87 23.87
C LEU A 222 -25.83 3.23 25.00
N GLN A 223 -25.42 3.03 26.26
CA GLN A 223 -26.23 3.40 27.42
C GLN A 223 -26.44 4.91 27.52
N GLU A 224 -25.40 5.71 27.25
CA GLU A 224 -25.51 7.18 27.16
C GLU A 224 -26.48 7.61 26.06
N LEU A 225 -26.35 7.03 24.86
CA LEU A 225 -27.18 7.36 23.70
C LEU A 225 -28.66 7.02 23.89
N ASN A 226 -28.98 5.95 24.62
CA ASN A 226 -30.36 5.57 24.92
C ASN A 226 -31.02 6.48 25.98
N ARG A 227 -30.24 7.34 26.65
CA ARG A 227 -30.72 8.28 27.66
C ARG A 227 -30.87 9.71 27.12
N ALA A 228 -30.29 9.99 25.96
CA ALA A 228 -30.28 11.30 25.29
C ALA A 228 -31.49 11.47 24.38
#